data_AF-A0A1B7LFI1-F1
#
_entry.id   AF-A0A1B7LFI1-F1
#
_cell.length_a   1.000
_cell.length_b   1.000
_cell.length_c   1.000
_cell.angle_alpha   90.00
_cell.angle_beta   90.00
_cell.angle_gamma   90.00
#
_symmetry.space_group_name_H-M   'P 1'
#
loop_
_entity.id
_entity.type
_entity.pdbx_description
1 polymer ?
#
loop_
_entity_poly.entity_id
_entity_poly.type
_entity_poly.pdbx_seq_one_letter_code
_entity_poly.pdbx_strand_id
1 'polypeptide(L)'
;MRELAEEFRNYSESGGQVFISTHSPDFINGVDISELFWLTKKNGFSIVQRASENELVRRLVKEGDLPGALWKQGFFEGAGPR
;
A
#
# COMPACT_ATOMS: atom_id res chain seq x y z
N MET A 1 8.26 7.38 -10.00
CA MET A 1 7.25 6.35 -9.66
C MET A 1 5.97 6.92 -9.07
N ARG A 2 5.99 8.05 -8.35
CA ARG A 2 4.75 8.70 -7.86
C ARG A 2 3.81 9.10 -8.99
N GLU A 3 4.33 9.75 -10.03
CA GLU A 3 3.58 10.11 -11.23
C GLU A 3 2.86 8.89 -11.86
N LEU A 4 3.52 7.74 -11.91
CA LEU A 4 2.92 6.50 -12.42
C LEU A 4 1.75 6.01 -11.54
N ALA A 5 1.84 6.12 -10.21
CA ALA A 5 0.73 5.80 -9.33
C ALA A 5 -0.45 6.76 -9.52
N GLU A 6 -0.18 8.05 -9.73
CA GLU A 6 -1.21 9.05 -10.05
C GLU A 6 -1.88 8.80 -11.39
N GLU A 7 -1.12 8.43 -12.44
CA GLU A 7 -1.67 8.04 -13.74
C GLU A 7 -2.64 6.86 -13.62
N PHE A 8 -2.30 5.84 -12.84
CA PHE A 8 -3.20 4.71 -12.61
C PHE A 8 -4.45 5.09 -11.82
N ARG A 9 -4.34 5.98 -10.83
CA ARG A 9 -5.50 6.53 -10.12
C ARG A 9 -6.42 7.27 -11.07
N ASN A 10 -5.88 8.20 -11.86
CA ASN A 10 -6.65 8.98 -12.84
C ASN A 10 -7.37 8.09 -13.87
N TYR A 11 -6.70 7.03 -14.33
CA TYR A 11 -7.33 6.03 -15.19
C TYR A 11 -8.50 5.31 -14.51
N SER A 12 -8.35 4.94 -13.23
CA SER A 12 -9.42 4.28 -12.47
C SER A 12 -10.63 5.20 -12.21
N GLU A 13 -10.40 6.48 -11.96
CA GLU A 13 -11.46 7.48 -11.79
C GLU A 13 -12.24 7.74 -13.09
N SER A 14 -11.61 7.51 -14.25
CA SER A 14 -12.23 7.62 -15.57
C SER A 14 -13.12 6.41 -15.93
N GLY A 15 -13.32 5.47 -15.01
CA GLY A 15 -14.20 4.30 -15.19
C GLY A 15 -13.47 2.99 -15.46
N GLY A 16 -12.14 2.99 -15.47
CA GLY A 16 -11.32 1.77 -15.58
C GLY A 16 -11.15 1.06 -14.23
N GLN A 17 -10.67 -0.18 -14.26
CA GLN A 17 -10.20 -0.89 -13.06
C GLN A 17 -8.73 -1.26 -13.24
N VAL A 18 -7.90 -0.92 -12.26
CA VAL A 18 -6.47 -1.28 -12.24
C VAL A 18 -6.19 -2.09 -10.98
N PHE A 19 -5.53 -3.23 -11.16
CA PHE A 19 -4.99 -4.03 -10.05
C PHE A 19 -3.48 -4.13 -10.22
N ILE A 20 -2.73 -3.69 -9.22
CA ILE A 20 -1.27 -3.64 -9.24
C ILE A 20 -0.74 -4.49 -8.10
N SER A 21 0.13 -5.44 -8.42
CA SER A 21 0.96 -6.11 -7.43
C SER A 21 2.39 -5.59 -7.57
N THR A 22 2.99 -5.15 -6.46
CA THR A 22 4.32 -4.55 -6.46
C THR A 22 5.04 -4.81 -5.15
N HIS A 23 6.36 -4.92 -5.22
CA HIS A 23 7.29 -4.90 -4.09
C HIS A 23 8.16 -3.63 -4.10
N SER A 24 7.80 -2.61 -4.89
CA SER A 24 8.55 -1.36 -4.96
C SER A 24 8.09 -0.38 -3.86
N PRO A 25 8.94 -0.03 -2.89
CA PRO A 25 8.59 0.95 -1.87
C PRO A 25 8.36 2.34 -2.49
N ASP A 26 9.05 2.65 -3.58
CA ASP A 26 8.94 3.94 -4.26
C ASP A 26 7.62 4.10 -5.00
N PHE A 27 7.04 3.00 -5.49
CA PHE A 27 5.68 2.99 -6.03
C PHE A 27 4.66 3.17 -4.90
N ILE A 28 4.81 2.40 -3.82
CA ILE A 28 3.91 2.46 -2.65
C ILE A 28 3.90 3.87 -2.03
N ASN A 29 5.02 4.61 -2.07
CA ASN A 29 5.10 6.01 -1.63
C ASN A 29 4.20 6.99 -2.43
N GLY A 30 3.71 6.62 -3.62
CA GLY A 30 2.80 7.43 -4.43
C GLY A 30 1.33 7.04 -4.32
N VAL A 31 1.02 5.97 -3.58
CA VAL A 31 -0.32 5.42 -3.46
C VAL A 31 -1.00 5.99 -2.20
N ASP A 32 -2.29 6.28 -2.29
CA ASP A 32 -3.08 6.70 -1.13
C ASP A 32 -3.32 5.47 -0.22
N ILE A 33 -3.29 5.66 1.09
CA ILE A 33 -3.43 4.55 2.03
C ILE A 33 -4.79 3.82 1.91
N SER A 34 -5.82 4.49 1.38
CA SER A 34 -7.13 3.87 1.12
C SER A 34 -7.12 2.88 -0.05
N GLU A 35 -6.16 3.02 -0.96
CA GLU A 35 -5.96 2.20 -2.17
C GLU A 35 -4.96 1.06 -1.94
N LEU A 36 -4.24 1.09 -0.81
CA LEU A 36 -3.19 0.14 -0.49
C LEU A 36 -3.72 -1.05 0.29
N PHE A 37 -3.39 -2.24 -0.19
CA PHE A 37 -3.62 -3.51 0.49
C PHE A 37 -2.31 -4.26 0.62
N TRP A 38 -2.13 -4.99 1.72
CA TRP A 38 -1.06 -5.97 1.83
C TRP A 38 -1.61 -7.36 2.13
N LEU A 39 -0.87 -8.36 1.66
CA LEU A 39 -1.25 -9.76 1.77
C LEU A 39 -0.30 -10.45 2.74
N THR A 40 -0.86 -11.14 3.73
CA THR A 40 -0.10 -12.01 4.64
C THR A 40 -0.52 -13.47 4.47
N LYS A 41 0.35 -14.41 4.84
CA LYS A 41 0.06 -15.85 4.79
C LYS A 41 -0.26 -16.36 6.20
N LYS A 42 -1.43 -16.97 6.36
CA LYS A 42 -1.84 -17.66 7.61
C LYS A 42 -2.42 -19.03 7.27
N ASN A 43 -1.87 -20.09 7.86
CA ASN A 43 -2.33 -21.48 7.67
C ASN A 43 -2.46 -21.92 6.19
N GLY A 44 -1.58 -21.43 5.32
CA GLY A 44 -1.63 -21.74 3.88
C GLY A 44 -2.55 -20.83 3.04
N PHE A 45 -3.31 -19.94 3.67
CA PHE A 45 -4.22 -19.01 3.00
C PHE A 45 -3.70 -17.57 3.02
N SER A 46 -4.08 -16.81 2.01
CA SER A 46 -3.83 -15.36 1.94
C SER A 46 -4.87 -14.62 2.76
N ILE A 47 -4.40 -13.72 3.62
CA ILE A 47 -5.22 -12.76 4.34
C ILE A 47 -4.92 -11.38 3.73
N VAL A 48 -5.97 -10.68 3.30
CA VAL A 48 -5.87 -9.34 2.73
C VAL A 48 -6.20 -8.33 3.83
N GLN A 49 -5.35 -7.32 3.99
CA GLN A 49 -5.58 -6.22 4.93
C GLN A 49 -5.52 -4.90 4.16
N ARG A 50 -6.52 -4.03 4.38
CA ARG A 50 -6.51 -2.67 3.82
C ARG A 50 -5.68 -1.78 4.73
N ALA A 51 -4.73 -1.04 4.16
CA ALA A 51 -3.79 -0.26 4.97
C ALA A 51 -4.47 0.85 5.78
N SER A 52 -5.51 1.45 5.24
CA SER A 52 -6.31 2.47 5.94
C SER A 52 -7.08 1.95 7.16
N GLU A 53 -7.23 0.64 7.32
CA GLU A 53 -7.89 0.03 8.50
C GLU A 53 -6.91 -0.23 9.66
N ASN A 54 -5.59 -0.10 9.42
CA ASN A 54 -4.60 -0.20 10.49
C ASN A 54 -4.40 1.18 11.16
N GLU A 55 -4.80 1.29 12.43
CA GLU A 55 -4.76 2.55 13.17
C GLU A 55 -3.36 3.16 13.30
N LEU A 56 -2.32 2.34 13.39
CA LEU A 56 -0.95 2.83 13.52
C LEU A 56 -0.44 3.36 12.17
N VAL A 57 -0.53 2.56 11.11
CA VAL A 57 -0.11 2.97 9.76
C VAL A 57 -0.87 4.20 9.31
N ARG A 58 -2.19 4.26 9.52
CA ARG A 58 -3.02 5.42 9.20
C ARG A 58 -2.56 6.68 9.93
N ARG A 59 -2.24 6.60 11.22
CA ARG A 59 -1.75 7.75 11.99
C ARG A 59 -0.39 8.23 11.49
N LEU A 60 0.55 7.33 11.26
CA LEU A 60 1.89 7.68 10.76
C LEU A 60 1.82 8.36 9.38
N VAL A 61 1.04 7.81 8.45
CA VAL A 61 0.83 8.45 7.14
C VAL A 61 0.20 9.84 7.28
N LYS A 62 -0.74 10.01 8.22
CA LYS A 62 -1.36 11.32 8.50
C LYS A 62 -0.35 12.35 9.05
N GLU A 63 0.66 11.91 9.81
CA GLU A 63 1.75 12.76 10.31
C GLU A 63 2.83 13.04 9.24
N GLY A 64 2.71 12.48 8.04
CA GLY A 64 3.57 12.76 6.89
C GLY A 64 4.54 11.64 6.53
N ASP A 65 4.50 10.50 7.23
CA ASP A 65 5.29 9.34 6.84
C ASP A 65 4.83 8.76 5.50
N LEU A 66 5.78 8.30 4.70
CA LEU A 66 5.48 7.73 3.39
C LEU A 66 5.14 6.23 3.53
N PRO A 67 4.06 5.73 2.90
CA PRO A 67 3.64 4.32 3.05
C PRO A 67 4.72 3.29 2.70
N GLY A 68 5.52 3.54 1.67
CA GLY A 68 6.62 2.66 1.29
C GLY A 68 7.83 2.74 2.23
N ALA A 69 8.03 3.85 2.92
CA ALA A 69 9.01 3.95 4.01
C ALA A 69 8.56 3.12 5.22
N LEU A 70 7.29 3.26 5.63
CA LEU A 70 6.69 2.47 6.69
C LEU A 70 6.72 0.96 6.39
N TRP A 71 6.52 0.57 5.13
CA TRP A 71 6.67 -0.82 4.69
C TRP A 71 8.08 -1.35 4.89
N LYS A 72 9.11 -0.58 4.49
CA LYS A 72 10.53 -0.93 4.73
C LYS A 72 10.90 -1.00 6.21
N GLN A 73 10.24 -0.20 7.04
CA GLN A 73 10.45 -0.18 8.50
C GLN A 73 9.71 -1.32 9.23
N GLY A 74 8.90 -2.11 8.53
CA GLY A 74 8.22 -3.28 9.10
C GLY A 74 6.87 -2.99 9.77
N PHE A 75 6.27 -1.81 9.55
CA PHE A 75 4.93 -1.49 10.09
C PHE A 75 3.80 -2.29 9.42
N PHE A 76 4.10 -2.95 8.30
CA PHE A 76 3.19 -3.81 7.55
C PHE A 76 3.49 -5.27 7.95
N GLU A 77 2.98 -5.63 9.13
CA GLU A 77 3.28 -6.92 9.78
C GLU A 77 3.04 -8.11 8.83
N GLY A 78 4.03 -9.01 8.74
CA GLY A 78 3.95 -10.21 7.91
C GLY A 78 4.09 -9.97 6.40
N ALA A 79 4.19 -8.71 5.94
CA ALA A 79 4.35 -8.34 4.53
C ALA A 79 5.66 -7.59 4.21
N GLY A 80 6.55 -7.41 5.20
CA GLY A 80 7.81 -6.68 5.03
C GLY A 80 8.84 -7.38 4.11
N PRO A 81 9.78 -6.62 3.50
CA PRO A 81 10.88 -7.18 2.72
C PRO A 81 11.80 -8.05 3.61
N ARG A 82 12.35 -9.12 3.04
CA ARG A 82 13.35 -9.99 3.68
C ARG A 82 14.72 -9.75 3.08
#